data_AF-A0AAW8F6R9-F1
#
_entry.id   AF-A0AAW8F6R9-F1
#
_cell.length_a   1.000
_cell.length_b   1.000
_cell.length_c   1.000
_cell.angle_alpha   90.00
_cell.angle_beta   90.00
_cell.angle_gamma   90.00
#
_symmetry.space_group_name_H-M   'P 1'
#
loop_
_entity.id
_entity.type
_entity.pdbx_description
1 polymer ?
#
loop_
_entity_poly.entity_id
_entity_poly.type
_entity_poly.pdbx_seq_one_letter_code
_entity_poly.pdbx_strand_id
1 'polypeptide(L)'
;MPSADAVCRAEVVFCMDEFGPLNPQPRPGRQWAERGGRRRDSNREPRRRRPAAYTRPHGARHLFAAYDLAKDQPYGHIKKTKNRSKFQEFCRYLRSLHRRNTHCDRL
;
A
#
# COMPACT_ATOMS: atom_id res chain seq x y z
N MET A 1 -16.65 0.75 47.03
CA MET A 1 -16.34 1.88 46.13
C MET A 1 -14.99 1.60 45.50
N PRO A 2 -14.87 1.14 44.25
CA PRO A 2 -13.57 0.91 43.65
C PRO A 2 -12.95 2.25 43.20
N SER A 3 -11.66 2.39 43.53
CA SER A 3 -10.77 3.53 43.30
C SER A 3 -10.59 3.86 41.82
N ALA A 4 -10.43 5.14 41.53
CA ALA A 4 -10.31 5.76 40.22
C ALA A 4 -8.91 5.62 39.59
N ASP A 5 -8.38 4.39 39.52
CA ASP A 5 -7.21 4.11 38.69
C ASP A 5 -7.68 3.74 37.28
N ALA A 6 -8.17 4.75 36.55
CA ALA A 6 -8.44 4.62 35.14
C ALA A 6 -7.10 4.49 34.40
N VAL A 7 -6.58 3.26 34.34
CA VAL A 7 -5.66 2.86 33.28
C VAL A 7 -6.44 3.06 31.99
N CYS A 8 -6.28 4.22 31.34
CA CYS A 8 -6.64 4.39 29.95
C CYS A 8 -5.72 3.45 29.17
N ARG A 9 -6.19 2.20 29.05
CA ARG A 9 -5.63 1.20 28.18
C ARG A 9 -5.78 1.80 26.79
N ALA A 10 -4.75 2.47 26.30
CA ALA A 10 -4.77 3.03 24.96
C ALA A 10 -4.91 1.84 24.00
N GLU A 11 -6.15 1.60 23.56
CA GLU A 11 -6.44 0.58 22.58
C GLU A 11 -5.95 1.09 21.23
N VAL A 12 -4.85 0.51 20.76
CA VAL A 12 -4.29 0.82 19.45
C VAL A 12 -4.92 -0.14 18.44
N VAL A 13 -5.68 0.41 17.51
CA VAL A 13 -6.32 -0.37 16.44
C VAL A 13 -5.56 -0.15 15.13
N PHE A 14 -5.17 -1.26 14.51
CA PHE A 14 -4.56 -1.28 13.19
C PHE A 14 -5.48 -1.96 12.18
N CYS A 15 -5.66 -1.33 11.02
CA CYS A 15 -6.14 -2.03 9.83
C CYS A 15 -4.92 -2.55 9.06
N MET A 16 -4.83 -3.84 8.79
CA MET A 16 -3.66 -4.43 8.13
C MET A 16 -4.07 -5.25 6.92
N ASP A 17 -3.29 -5.17 5.86
CA ASP A 17 -3.49 -5.94 4.63
C ASP A 17 -2.16 -6.38 3.99
N GLU A 18 -2.22 -7.46 3.22
CA GLU A 18 -1.12 -7.98 2.43
C GLU A 18 -1.44 -7.85 0.94
N PHE A 19 -0.75 -6.95 0.25
CA PHE A 19 -0.91 -6.78 -1.18
C PHE A 19 0.19 -7.49 -1.96
N GLY A 20 -0.18 -8.44 -2.83
CA GLY A 20 0.77 -9.01 -3.79
C GLY A 20 0.18 -10.00 -4.79
N PRO A 21 0.89 -10.29 -5.90
CA PRO A 21 2.16 -9.68 -6.33
C PRO A 21 1.96 -8.24 -6.84
N LEU A 22 2.77 -7.29 -6.35
CA LEU A 22 2.82 -5.91 -6.84
C LEU A 22 3.33 -5.93 -8.27
N ASN A 23 2.38 -6.03 -9.19
CA ASN A 23 2.59 -6.15 -10.62
C ASN A 23 2.08 -4.89 -11.29
N PRO A 24 2.95 -3.89 -11.54
CA PRO A 24 2.59 -2.81 -12.43
C PRO A 24 2.41 -3.41 -13.82
N GLN A 25 1.17 -3.80 -14.12
CA GLN A 25 0.77 -4.25 -15.44
C GLN A 25 0.51 -2.99 -16.27
N PRO A 26 1.31 -2.72 -17.30
CA PRO A 26 0.99 -1.62 -18.19
C PRO A 26 -0.35 -1.92 -18.87
N ARG A 27 -1.36 -1.11 -18.53
CA ARG A 27 -2.64 -1.11 -19.20
C ARG A 27 -2.61 -0.05 -20.31
N PRO A 28 -3.20 -0.32 -21.49
CA PRO A 28 -3.35 0.71 -22.50
C PRO A 28 -4.08 1.92 -21.93
N GLY A 29 -3.42 3.08 -21.91
CA GLY A 29 -4.00 4.32 -21.40
C GLY A 29 -5.14 4.84 -22.29
N ARG A 30 -6.03 5.64 -21.69
CA ARG A 30 -6.92 6.56 -22.43
C ARG A 30 -6.30 7.95 -22.37
N GLN A 31 -6.39 8.68 -23.47
CA GLN A 31 -5.80 10.01 -23.63
C GLN A 31 -6.83 10.92 -24.31
N TRP A 32 -6.81 12.20 -23.96
CA TRP A 32 -7.72 13.21 -24.49
C TRP A 32 -7.35 13.73 -25.89
N ALA A 33 -6.17 13.38 -26.40
CA ALA A 33 -5.76 13.75 -27.75
C ALA A 33 -6.53 12.98 -28.82
N GLU A 34 -6.90 13.68 -29.90
CA GLU A 34 -7.62 13.14 -31.05
C GLU A 34 -6.90 11.93 -31.68
N ARG A 35 -7.68 10.93 -32.09
CA ARG A 35 -7.17 9.67 -32.65
C ARG A 35 -7.27 9.69 -34.18
N GLY A 36 -6.13 9.81 -34.86
CA GLY A 36 -6.03 9.58 -36.31
C GLY A 36 -5.98 8.09 -36.69
N GLY A 37 -6.13 7.81 -37.98
CA GLY A 37 -6.01 6.49 -38.60
C GLY A 37 -7.27 6.05 -39.33
N ARG A 38 -7.11 5.08 -40.25
CA ARG A 38 -8.16 4.60 -41.20
C ARG A 38 -9.56 4.36 -40.63
N ARG A 39 -9.67 4.06 -39.32
CA ARG A 39 -10.94 3.73 -38.65
C ARG A 39 -11.65 4.94 -38.02
N ARG A 40 -11.05 6.13 -38.03
CA ARG A 40 -11.63 7.37 -37.48
C ARG A 40 -11.45 8.56 -38.42
N ASP A 41 -10.21 8.85 -38.77
CA ASP A 41 -9.84 9.92 -39.70
C ASP A 41 -8.70 9.41 -40.58
N SER A 42 -9.02 9.13 -41.84
CA SER A 42 -8.08 8.58 -42.83
C SER A 42 -7.01 9.58 -43.25
N ASN A 43 -7.26 10.89 -43.10
CA ASN A 43 -6.34 11.94 -43.51
C ASN A 43 -5.29 12.27 -42.44
N ARG A 44 -5.42 11.66 -41.25
CA ARG A 44 -4.51 11.85 -40.13
C ARG A 44 -3.80 10.57 -39.78
N GLU A 45 -2.48 10.62 -39.65
CA GLU A 45 -1.69 9.43 -39.35
C GLU A 45 -2.09 8.79 -38.01
N PRO A 46 -2.12 7.44 -37.95
CA PRO A 46 -2.30 6.73 -36.69
C PRO A 46 -1.20 7.11 -35.70
N ARG A 47 -1.59 7.46 -34.48
CA ARG A 47 -0.62 7.78 -33.43
C ARG A 47 0.34 6.61 -33.20
N ARG A 48 1.64 6.91 -33.17
CA ARG A 48 2.69 5.98 -32.73
C ARG A 48 2.41 5.50 -31.31
N ARG A 49 2.03 4.23 -31.16
CA ARG A 49 1.97 3.56 -29.87
C ARG A 49 3.36 3.02 -29.57
N ARG A 50 3.93 3.34 -28.41
CA ARG A 50 5.07 2.56 -27.92
C ARG A 50 4.52 1.22 -27.45
N PRO A 51 4.99 0.07 -27.97
CA PRO A 51 4.66 -1.21 -27.41
C PRO A 51 4.97 -1.18 -25.91
N ALA A 52 4.05 -1.66 -25.09
CA ALA A 52 4.31 -1.90 -23.69
C ALA A 52 5.15 -3.19 -23.57
N ALA A 53 6.41 -3.14 -23.99
CA ALA A 53 7.36 -4.20 -23.72
C ALA A 53 7.71 -4.15 -22.22
N TYR A 54 6.88 -4.80 -21.41
CA TYR A 54 7.10 -4.89 -19.98
C TYR A 54 8.06 -6.02 -19.66
N THR A 55 9.34 -5.68 -19.53
CA THR A 55 10.34 -6.59 -18.99
C THR A 55 10.38 -6.44 -17.48
N ARG A 56 10.38 -7.56 -16.76
CA ARG A 56 10.26 -7.60 -15.30
C ARG A 56 11.58 -8.06 -14.63
N PRO A 57 12.62 -7.22 -14.58
CA PRO A 57 13.95 -7.62 -14.13
C PRO A 57 14.03 -7.99 -12.64
N HIS A 58 13.04 -7.58 -11.83
CA HIS A 58 13.13 -7.65 -10.36
C HIS A 58 12.10 -8.55 -9.67
N GLY A 59 11.36 -9.37 -10.43
CA GLY A 59 10.37 -10.32 -9.88
C GLY A 59 9.22 -9.65 -9.11
N ALA A 60 8.17 -10.42 -8.81
CA ALA A 60 7.05 -9.94 -8.01
C ALA A 60 7.51 -9.49 -6.61
N ARG A 61 6.92 -8.40 -6.10
CA ARG A 61 7.13 -7.94 -4.73
C ARG A 61 5.82 -8.01 -3.96
N HIS A 62 5.90 -8.05 -2.64
CA HIS A 62 4.75 -8.10 -1.74
C HIS A 62 4.81 -6.89 -0.82
N LEU A 63 3.72 -6.17 -0.71
CA LEU A 63 3.56 -5.05 0.20
C LEU A 63 2.78 -5.54 1.42
N PHE A 64 3.38 -5.40 2.59
CA PHE A 64 2.67 -5.48 3.86
C PHE A 64 2.33 -4.05 4.28
N ALA A 65 1.05 -3.74 4.40
CA ALA A 65 0.60 -2.41 4.78
C ALA A 65 -0.22 -2.48 6.06
N ALA A 66 -0.06 -1.47 6.91
CA ALA A 66 -0.91 -1.27 8.07
C ALA A 66 -1.24 0.21 8.20
N TYR A 67 -2.44 0.50 8.64
CA TYR A 67 -2.92 1.85 8.90
C TYR A 67 -3.28 1.95 10.38
N ASP A 68 -2.61 2.88 11.06
CA ASP A 68 -2.85 3.21 12.46
C ASP A 68 -3.98 4.23 12.53
N LEU A 69 -5.13 3.80 13.08
CA LEU A 69 -6.31 4.64 13.20
C LEU A 69 -6.15 5.75 14.25
N ALA A 70 -5.27 5.56 15.25
CA ALA A 70 -5.06 6.56 16.29
C ALA A 70 -4.16 7.71 15.83
N LYS A 71 -3.20 7.42 14.94
CA LYS A 71 -2.24 8.41 14.40
C LYS A 71 -2.58 8.89 12.99
N ASP A 72 -3.62 8.33 12.36
CA ASP A 72 -3.95 8.58 10.95
C ASP A 72 -2.73 8.35 10.03
N GLN A 73 -1.99 7.26 10.27
CA GLN A 73 -0.70 7.04 9.60
C GLN A 73 -0.60 5.65 8.96
N PRO A 74 -0.30 5.57 7.65
CA PRO A 74 -0.01 4.31 6.98
C PRO A 74 1.48 3.93 7.10
N TYR A 75 1.73 2.63 7.28
CA TYR A 75 3.03 1.99 7.27
C TYR A 75 3.06 0.92 6.18
N GLY A 76 4.13 0.87 5.39
CA GLY A 76 4.23 -0.05 4.25
C GLY A 76 5.62 -0.65 4.10
N HIS A 77 5.72 -1.98 4.13
CA HIS A 77 6.97 -2.73 3.93
C HIS A 77 6.92 -3.55 2.64
N ILE A 78 7.83 -3.27 1.71
CA ILE A 78 7.97 -4.05 0.48
C ILE A 78 8.98 -5.18 0.70
N LYS A 79 8.53 -6.43 0.54
CA LYS A 79 9.35 -7.64 0.64
C LYS A 79 9.40 -8.38 -0.71
N LYS A 80 10.49 -9.13 -0.93
CA LYS A 80 10.68 -9.92 -2.16
C LYS A 80 9.78 -11.16 -2.19
N THR A 81 9.46 -11.74 -1.04
CA THR A 81 8.67 -12.95 -0.92
C THR A 81 7.60 -12.80 0.17
N LYS A 82 6.46 -13.48 -0.02
CA LYS A 82 5.41 -13.59 0.99
C LYS A 82 5.63 -14.87 1.79
N ASN A 83 6.03 -14.73 3.05
CA ASN A 83 6.12 -15.87 3.95
C ASN A 83 5.69 -15.45 5.37
N ARG A 84 5.35 -16.46 6.18
CA ARG A 84 4.91 -16.29 7.56
C ARG A 84 5.92 -15.52 8.40
N SER A 85 7.22 -15.78 8.24
CA SER A 85 8.27 -15.13 9.02
C SER A 85 8.35 -13.63 8.76
N LYS A 86 8.21 -13.20 7.49
CA LYS A 86 8.20 -11.79 7.08
C LYS A 86 6.94 -11.07 7.52
N PHE A 87 5.80 -11.76 7.50
CA PHE A 87 4.58 -11.23 8.09
C PHE A 87 4.71 -11.02 9.61
N GLN A 88 5.21 -12.03 10.34
CA GLN A 88 5.44 -11.89 11.79
C GLN A 88 6.48 -10.83 12.13
N GLU A 89 7.53 -10.67 11.31
CA GLU A 89 8.49 -9.56 11.40
C GLU A 89 7.76 -8.20 11.32
N PHE A 90 6.82 -8.04 10.38
CA PHE A 90 5.99 -6.84 10.27
C PHE A 90 5.10 -6.63 11.51
N CYS A 91 4.42 -7.66 12.01
CA CYS A 91 3.61 -7.55 13.23
C CYS A 91 4.45 -7.24 14.48
N ARG A 92 5.72 -7.67 14.54
CA ARG A 92 6.64 -7.27 15.61
C ARG A 92 7.02 -5.79 15.49
N TYR A 93 7.28 -5.32 14.27
CA TYR A 93 7.53 -3.91 13.99
C TYR A 93 6.35 -3.03 14.43
N LEU A 94 5.11 -3.35 14.02
CA LEU A 94 3.92 -2.57 14.42
C LEU A 94 3.76 -2.49 15.94
N ARG A 95 3.98 -3.60 16.65
CA ARG A 95 3.95 -3.62 18.11
C ARG A 95 5.05 -2.77 18.74
N SER A 96 6.22 -2.66 18.12
CA SER A 96 7.31 -1.80 18.65
C SER A 96 7.02 -0.30 18.55
N LEU A 97 6.12 0.12 17.64
CA LEU A 97 5.73 1.53 17.47
C LEU A 97 4.92 2.07 18.66
N HIS A 98 4.34 1.17 19.45
CA HIS A 98 3.58 1.51 20.66
C HIS A 98 4.26 0.82 21.83
N ARG A 99 5.28 1.49 22.38
CA ARG A 99 5.81 1.12 23.69
C ARG A 99 4.67 1.26 24.70
N ARG A 100 4.64 0.41 25.73
CA ARG A 100 3.64 0.38 26.82
C ARG A 100 3.59 1.65 27.68
N ASN A 101 3.88 2.83 27.13
CA ASN A 101 3.70 4.10 27.80
C ASN A 101 2.23 4.49 27.67
N THR A 102 1.41 3.83 28.49
CA THR A 102 0.10 4.31 28.89
C THR A 102 0.31 5.48 29.85
N HIS A 103 0.73 6.63 29.33
CA HIS A 103 0.50 7.89 30.04
C HIS A 103 -0.54 8.66 29.27
N CYS A 104 -1.68 8.79 29.93
CA CYS A 104 -2.86 9.48 29.49
C CYS A 104 -2.58 10.99 29.64
N ASP A 105 -1.88 11.58 28.68
CA ASP A 105 -1.80 13.04 28.61
C ASP A 105 -3.07 13.54 27.93
N ARG A 106 -4.06 13.89 28.77
CA ARG A 106 -5.25 14.65 28.37
C ARG A 106 -4.84 16.10 28.11
N LEU A 107 -5.26 16.62 26.97
CA LEU A 107 -5.74 18.01 26.87
C LEU A 107 -7.25 18.00 27.07
#